data_AF-A0A957ZFP1-F1
#
_entry.id   AF-A0A957ZFP1-F1
#
_cell.length_a   1.000
_cell.length_b   1.000
_cell.length_c   1.000
_cell.angle_alpha   90.00
_cell.angle_beta   90.00
_cell.angle_gamma   90.00
#
_symmetry.space_group_name_H-M   'P 1'
#
loop_
_entity.id
_entity.type
_entity.pdbx_description
1 polymer ?
#
loop_
_entity_poly.entity_id
_entity_poly.type
_entity_poly.pdbx_seq_one_letter_code
_entity_poly.pdbx_strand_id
1 'polypeptide(L)'
;DRAILYRVQNHFDHRDVLLSVVVQRMVLPQVSGILFTADPVTNNRSIATIDASYGLGEALVSGIVSADLYKVYKRSLREVDAKIADKQLAIRPLPNGGTVTEELTGAVRTARVLTAEQASALTQIGARIEAHYGKPQDIEWALADGNFYIVQSRPITSLYPLPQPQPTDGEAHVYISFSHAQVMTDPMPPMGLSVWR
;
A
#
# COMPACT_ATOMS: atom_id res chain seq x y z
N ASP A 1 -24.87 10.85 0.29
CA ASP A 1 -24.72 11.49 -1.04
C ASP A 1 -23.54 10.97 -1.86
N ARG A 2 -22.29 10.98 -1.34
CA ARG A 2 -21.09 10.56 -2.12
C ARG A 2 -21.19 9.14 -2.71
N ALA A 3 -21.67 8.15 -1.95
CA ALA A 3 -21.82 6.79 -2.43
C ALA A 3 -22.91 6.62 -3.51
N ILE A 4 -23.98 7.43 -3.45
CA ILE A 4 -25.06 7.42 -4.45
C ILE A 4 -24.54 8.01 -5.76
N LEU A 5 -23.88 9.18 -5.69
CA LEU A 5 -23.26 9.81 -6.86
C LEU A 5 -22.22 8.91 -7.53
N TYR A 6 -21.37 8.25 -6.73
CA TYR A 6 -20.40 7.30 -7.27
C TYR A 6 -21.07 6.14 -8.03
N ARG A 7 -22.17 5.59 -7.50
CA ARG A 7 -22.93 4.52 -8.16
C ARG A 7 -23.54 5.00 -9.48
N VAL A 8 -24.14 6.19 -9.49
CA VAL A 8 -24.70 6.79 -10.71
C VAL A 8 -23.62 7.01 -11.76
N GLN A 9 -22.47 7.56 -11.38
CA GLN A 9 -21.34 7.82 -12.28
C GLN A 9 -20.74 6.55 -12.87
N ASN A 10 -20.74 5.44 -12.13
CA ASN A 10 -20.21 4.16 -12.58
C ASN A 10 -21.30 3.19 -13.07
N HIS A 11 -22.54 3.68 -13.25
CA HIS A 11 -23.69 2.91 -13.74
C HIS A 11 -24.00 1.63 -12.92
N PHE A 12 -23.82 1.68 -11.60
CA PHE A 12 -24.26 0.62 -10.69
C PHE A 12 -25.72 0.82 -10.27
N ASP A 13 -26.57 -0.19 -10.48
CA ASP A 13 -27.93 -0.18 -9.93
C ASP A 13 -27.89 -0.17 -8.40
N HIS A 14 -28.70 0.68 -7.77
CA HIS A 14 -28.78 0.80 -6.32
C HIS A 14 -29.29 -0.47 -5.63
N ARG A 15 -30.07 -1.30 -6.33
CA ARG A 15 -30.67 -2.53 -5.77
C ARG A 15 -29.71 -3.71 -5.76
N ASP A 16 -28.67 -3.65 -6.58
CA ASP A 16 -27.70 -4.74 -6.73
C ASP A 16 -26.53 -4.63 -5.74
N VAL A 17 -26.41 -3.50 -5.02
CA VAL A 17 -25.32 -3.27 -4.06
C VAL A 17 -25.75 -3.71 -2.66
N LEU A 18 -25.28 -4.88 -2.25
CA LEU A 18 -25.42 -5.38 -0.88
C LEU A 18 -24.24 -4.92 -0.01
N LEU A 19 -24.48 -4.76 1.30
CA LEU A 19 -23.43 -4.39 2.27
C LEU A 19 -23.21 -5.54 3.25
N SER A 20 -21.94 -5.87 3.49
CA SER A 20 -21.52 -6.77 4.55
C SER A 20 -20.76 -6.00 5.62
N VAL A 21 -21.00 -6.32 6.90
CA VAL A 21 -20.32 -5.70 8.04
C VAL A 21 -19.29 -6.67 8.58
N VAL A 22 -18.03 -6.25 8.62
CA VAL A 22 -16.94 -7.00 9.25
C VAL A 22 -16.86 -6.60 10.72
N VAL A 23 -16.97 -7.57 11.61
CA VAL A 23 -16.74 -7.39 13.05
C VAL A 23 -15.41 -8.04 13.40
N GLN A 24 -14.42 -7.22 13.72
CA GLN A 24 -13.06 -7.66 13.99
C GLN A 24 -12.63 -7.23 15.40
N ARG A 25 -11.76 -8.02 16.03
CA ARG A 25 -11.11 -7.64 17.29
C ARG A 25 -10.24 -6.40 17.07
N MET A 26 -10.44 -5.38 17.90
CA MET A 26 -9.64 -4.15 17.89
C MET A 26 -8.19 -4.44 18.33
N VAL A 27 -7.22 -3.96 17.54
CA VAL A 27 -5.80 -3.94 17.90
C VAL A 27 -5.50 -2.60 18.57
N LEU A 28 -4.67 -2.59 19.62
CA LEU A 28 -4.23 -1.38 20.32
C LEU A 28 -2.76 -1.07 19.97
N PRO A 29 -2.47 -0.59 18.74
CA PRO A 29 -1.10 -0.45 18.26
C PRO A 29 -0.34 0.71 18.88
N GLN A 30 0.97 0.51 19.02
CA GLN A 30 1.91 1.62 19.18
C GLN A 30 2.14 2.34 17.84
N VAL A 31 2.22 1.59 16.74
CA VAL A 31 2.47 2.05 15.37
C VAL A 31 1.56 1.30 14.41
N SER A 32 1.06 1.96 13.37
CA SER A 32 0.30 1.30 12.30
C SER A 32 0.59 1.97 10.96
N GLY A 33 0.13 1.36 9.89
CA GLY A 33 0.42 1.89 8.57
C GLY A 33 -0.05 1.04 7.41
N ILE A 34 0.50 1.36 6.25
CA ILE A 34 0.20 0.73 4.97
C ILE A 34 1.51 0.16 4.40
N LEU A 35 1.45 -1.02 3.81
CA LEU A 35 2.54 -1.68 3.11
C LEU A 35 2.08 -1.98 1.68
N PHE A 36 2.78 -1.41 0.71
CA PHE A 36 2.68 -1.80 -0.69
C PHE A 36 3.81 -2.76 -1.04
N THR A 37 3.48 -3.93 -1.60
CA THR A 37 4.51 -4.92 -2.02
C THR A 37 5.16 -4.56 -3.36
N ALA A 38 4.76 -3.45 -3.98
CA ALA A 38 5.43 -2.82 -5.11
C ALA A 38 5.37 -1.30 -4.92
N ASP A 39 6.38 -0.56 -5.40
CA ASP A 39 6.38 0.90 -5.32
C ASP A 39 5.27 1.47 -6.23
N PRO A 40 4.24 2.12 -5.67
CA PRO A 40 3.09 2.60 -6.44
C PRO A 40 3.43 3.83 -7.33
N VAL A 41 4.54 4.51 -7.05
CA VAL A 41 4.99 5.68 -7.83
C VAL A 41 5.86 5.23 -8.99
N THR A 42 6.86 4.40 -8.72
CA THR A 42 7.84 3.97 -9.74
C THR A 42 7.43 2.69 -10.47
N ASN A 43 6.36 2.03 -10.04
CA ASN A 43 5.93 0.71 -10.52
C ASN A 43 6.95 -0.41 -10.26
N ASN A 44 7.97 -0.16 -9.43
CA ASN A 44 9.03 -1.12 -9.14
C ASN A 44 8.52 -2.24 -8.24
N ARG A 45 8.37 -3.43 -8.82
CA ARG A 45 7.89 -4.64 -8.14
C ARG A 45 8.94 -5.35 -7.30
N SER A 46 10.18 -4.87 -7.26
CA SER A 46 11.25 -5.41 -6.40
C SER A 46 11.36 -4.69 -5.06
N ILE A 47 10.71 -3.52 -4.92
CA ILE A 47 10.75 -2.67 -3.74
C ILE A 47 9.37 -2.69 -3.06
N ALA A 48 9.37 -3.01 -1.77
CA ALA A 48 8.24 -2.77 -0.89
C ALA A 48 8.33 -1.35 -0.32
N THR A 49 7.17 -0.71 -0.18
CA THR A 49 7.03 0.66 0.33
C THR A 49 6.15 0.62 1.56
N ILE A 50 6.61 1.16 2.68
CA ILE A 50 5.91 1.13 3.97
C ILE A 50 5.67 2.57 4.41
N ASP A 51 4.41 2.94 4.57
CA ASP A 51 4.01 4.15 5.30
C ASP A 51 3.71 3.75 6.75
N ALA A 52 4.26 4.47 7.71
CA ALA A 52 4.08 4.16 9.14
C ALA A 52 3.92 5.44 9.99
N SER A 53 2.96 5.42 10.92
CA SER A 53 2.76 6.51 11.89
C SER A 53 2.34 5.97 13.26
N TYR A 54 2.36 6.83 14.28
CA TYR A 54 2.00 6.45 15.64
C TYR A 54 0.49 6.28 15.80
N GLY A 55 0.10 5.30 16.63
CA GLY A 55 -1.31 5.08 16.97
C GLY A 55 -2.08 4.31 15.89
N LEU A 56 -3.36 4.61 15.74
CA LEU A 56 -4.31 3.91 14.86
C LEU A 56 -4.18 4.33 13.40
N GLY A 57 -4.40 3.37 12.49
CA GLY A 57 -4.17 3.55 11.04
C GLY A 57 -5.22 4.41 10.34
N GLU A 58 -6.37 4.63 10.96
CA GLU A 58 -7.45 5.49 10.44
C GLU A 58 -6.96 6.90 10.07
N ALA A 59 -6.02 7.41 10.86
CA ALA A 59 -5.41 8.71 10.67
C ALA A 59 -4.68 8.83 9.32
N LEU A 60 -3.99 7.75 8.92
CA LEU A 60 -3.22 7.66 7.70
C LEU A 60 -4.14 7.55 6.48
N VAL A 61 -5.16 6.70 6.58
CA VAL A 61 -6.16 6.52 5.51
C VAL A 61 -6.96 7.79 5.27
N SER A 62 -7.18 8.60 6.31
CA SER A 62 -7.88 9.88 6.21
C SER A 62 -7.01 11.02 5.67
N GLY A 63 -5.69 10.79 5.51
CA GLY A 63 -4.73 11.81 5.05
C GLY A 63 -4.50 12.94 6.05
N ILE A 64 -4.84 12.74 7.32
CA ILE A 64 -4.80 13.78 8.36
C ILE A 64 -3.42 13.82 9.04
N VAL A 65 -2.67 12.72 9.00
CA VAL A 65 -1.35 12.61 9.65
C VAL A 65 -0.23 12.34 8.66
N SER A 66 0.91 12.94 8.93
CA SER A 66 2.17 12.58 8.29
C SER A 66 2.61 11.18 8.72
N ALA A 67 3.30 10.47 7.82
CA ALA A 67 3.87 9.16 8.09
C ALA A 67 5.32 9.09 7.60
N ASP A 68 6.10 8.24 8.26
CA ASP A 68 7.41 7.85 7.76
C ASP A 68 7.23 6.95 6.54
N LEU A 69 8.11 7.11 5.55
CA LEU A 69 8.15 6.30 4.35
C LEU A 69 9.43 5.48 4.34
N TYR A 70 9.32 4.16 4.36
CA TYR A 70 10.44 3.24 4.24
C TYR A 70 10.37 2.48 2.91
N LYS A 71 11.52 2.31 2.27
CA LYS A 71 11.66 1.49 1.07
C LYS A 71 12.60 0.34 1.35
N VAL A 72 12.17 -0.87 1.03
CA VAL A 72 12.92 -2.10 1.33
C VAL A 72 12.95 -3.00 0.09
N TYR A 73 14.12 -3.51 -0.27
CA TYR A 73 14.22 -4.54 -1.30
C TYR A 73 13.62 -5.85 -0.81
N LYS A 74 12.63 -6.40 -1.51
CA LYS A 74 11.93 -7.62 -1.07
C LYS A 74 12.84 -8.85 -1.02
N ARG A 75 13.82 -8.95 -1.94
CA ARG A 75 14.71 -10.12 -2.04
C ARG A 75 15.79 -10.14 -0.96
N SER A 76 16.47 -9.02 -0.75
CA SER A 76 17.56 -8.92 0.22
C SER A 76 17.09 -8.48 1.61
N LEU A 77 15.83 -8.04 1.73
CA LEU A 77 15.28 -7.40 2.93
C LEU A 77 16.11 -6.20 3.40
N ARG A 78 16.87 -5.59 2.50
CA ARG A 78 17.69 -4.43 2.83
C ARG A 78 16.88 -3.16 2.65
N GLU A 79 16.86 -2.33 3.69
CA GLU A 79 16.37 -0.95 3.59
C GLU A 79 17.24 -0.15 2.61
N VAL A 80 16.57 0.57 1.71
CA VAL A 80 17.23 1.38 0.67
C VAL A 80 17.04 2.87 0.87
N ASP A 81 15.92 3.26 1.48
CA ASP A 81 15.57 4.65 1.74
C ASP A 81 14.64 4.72 2.94
N ALA A 82 14.75 5.80 3.70
CA ALA A 82 13.91 6.08 4.84
C ALA A 82 13.70 7.59 4.94
N LYS A 83 12.46 8.04 4.76
CA LYS A 83 12.06 9.43 4.93
C LYS A 83 11.25 9.56 6.20
N ILE A 84 11.80 10.29 7.17
CA ILE A 84 11.16 10.50 8.46
C ILE A 84 10.35 11.78 8.40
N ALA A 85 9.06 11.67 8.66
CA ALA A 85 8.16 12.81 8.64
C ALA A 85 8.04 13.47 10.02
N ASP A 86 7.63 14.74 10.03
CA ASP A 86 7.19 15.44 11.23
C ASP A 86 5.75 15.00 11.56
N LYS A 87 5.64 14.00 12.44
CA LYS A 87 4.36 13.41 12.87
C LYS A 87 3.78 14.25 14.00
N GLN A 88 2.86 15.16 13.66
CA GLN A 88 2.30 16.14 14.61
C GLN A 88 1.20 15.56 15.49
N LEU A 89 0.48 14.55 14.99
CA LEU A 89 -0.69 13.98 15.65
C LEU A 89 -0.62 12.45 15.62
N ALA A 90 -1.20 11.84 16.64
CA ALA A 90 -1.48 10.41 16.70
C ALA A 90 -2.93 10.17 17.13
N ILE A 91 -3.58 9.15 16.59
CA ILE A 91 -4.91 8.74 17.05
C ILE A 91 -4.77 7.56 18.00
N ARG A 92 -5.34 7.69 19.21
CA ARG A 92 -5.30 6.66 20.25
C ARG A 92 -6.71 6.16 20.58
N PRO A 93 -6.88 4.86 20.88
CA PRO A 93 -8.14 4.32 21.38
C PRO A 93 -8.38 4.74 22.84
N LEU A 94 -9.64 5.01 23.19
CA LEU A 94 -10.06 5.24 24.57
C LEU A 94 -10.55 3.94 25.24
N PRO A 95 -10.34 3.73 26.56
CA PRO A 95 -10.75 2.51 27.26
C PRO A 95 -12.26 2.20 27.17
N ASN A 96 -13.09 3.23 27.10
CA ASN A 96 -14.56 3.10 27.08
C ASN A 96 -15.16 3.18 25.67
N GLY A 97 -14.33 3.04 24.64
CA GLY A 97 -14.72 3.22 23.24
C GLY A 97 -14.52 4.64 22.74
N GLY A 98 -14.39 4.76 21.42
CA GLY A 98 -14.00 6.01 20.75
C GLY A 98 -12.49 6.18 20.64
N THR A 99 -12.10 7.29 20.02
CA THR A 99 -10.70 7.65 19.77
C THR A 99 -10.43 9.08 20.24
N VAL A 100 -9.17 9.37 20.51
CA VAL A 100 -8.69 10.71 20.82
C VAL A 100 -7.51 11.05 19.91
N THR A 101 -7.50 12.28 19.40
CA THR A 101 -6.34 12.84 18.71
C THR A 101 -5.39 13.45 19.73
N GLU A 102 -4.20 12.89 19.80
CA GLU A 102 -3.12 13.33 20.68
C GLU A 102 -2.10 14.14 19.87
N GLU A 103 -1.76 15.34 20.35
CA GLU A 103 -0.68 16.14 19.77
C GLU A 103 0.67 15.62 20.25
N LEU A 104 1.52 15.24 19.30
CA LEU A 104 2.87 14.78 19.57
C LEU A 104 3.80 15.98 19.73
N THR A 105 4.63 15.96 20.76
CA THR A 105 5.57 17.04 21.07
C THR A 105 7.00 16.52 21.23
N GLY A 106 7.98 17.42 21.02
CA GLY A 106 9.40 17.12 21.19
C GLY A 106 9.95 16.11 20.19
N ALA A 107 10.94 15.33 20.63
CA ALA A 107 11.74 14.45 19.78
C ALA A 107 10.93 13.29 19.14
N VAL A 108 9.79 12.92 19.72
CA VAL A 108 8.96 11.81 19.21
C VAL A 108 8.40 12.11 17.82
N ARG A 109 8.09 13.39 17.51
CA ARG A 109 7.51 13.81 16.22
C ARG A 109 8.39 13.44 15.03
N THR A 110 9.70 13.65 15.18
CA THR A 110 10.72 13.42 14.16
C THR A 110 11.53 12.16 14.43
N ALA A 111 11.15 11.37 15.45
CA ALA A 111 11.69 10.04 15.65
C ALA A 111 11.14 9.08 14.60
N ARG A 112 12.00 8.14 14.22
CA ARG A 112 11.67 7.02 13.36
C ARG A 112 10.73 6.05 14.08
N VAL A 113 9.61 5.66 13.45
CA VAL A 113 8.61 4.77 14.09
C VAL A 113 8.89 3.27 13.95
N LEU A 114 9.62 2.85 12.92
CA LEU A 114 10.04 1.45 12.73
C LEU A 114 11.56 1.35 12.68
N THR A 115 12.13 0.36 13.37
CA THR A 115 13.53 0.00 13.12
C THR A 115 13.70 -0.63 11.74
N ALA A 116 14.94 -0.66 11.24
CA ALA A 116 15.24 -1.30 9.96
C ALA A 116 14.89 -2.80 9.99
N GLU A 117 15.09 -3.48 11.12
CA GLU A 117 14.73 -4.88 11.33
C GLU A 117 13.22 -5.08 11.29
N GLN A 118 12.45 -4.18 11.91
CA GLN A 118 10.99 -4.21 11.87
C GLN A 118 10.45 -3.97 10.46
N ALA A 119 11.00 -3.00 9.72
CA ALA A 119 10.64 -2.75 8.32
C ALA A 119 10.96 -3.96 7.43
N SER A 120 12.09 -4.63 7.69
CA SER A 120 12.51 -5.85 7.00
C SER A 120 11.58 -7.03 7.30
N ALA A 121 11.22 -7.23 8.57
CA ALA A 121 10.29 -8.28 9.00
C ALA A 121 8.90 -8.06 8.41
N LEU A 122 8.40 -6.83 8.41
CA LEU A 122 7.12 -6.47 7.80
C LEU A 122 7.14 -6.69 6.28
N THR A 123 8.23 -6.33 5.62
CA THR A 123 8.44 -6.61 4.18
C THR A 123 8.39 -8.11 3.88
N GLN A 124 8.98 -8.94 4.74
CA GLN A 124 8.92 -10.39 4.61
C GLN A 124 7.49 -10.94 4.76
N ILE A 125 6.70 -10.38 5.69
CA ILE A 125 5.28 -10.72 5.83
C ILE A 125 4.51 -10.33 4.56
N GLY A 126 4.72 -9.12 4.04
CA GLY A 126 4.09 -8.67 2.79
C GLY A 126 4.45 -9.53 1.59
N ALA A 127 5.71 -9.93 1.44
CA ALA A 127 6.14 -10.82 0.37
C ALA A 127 5.47 -12.21 0.44
N ARG A 128 5.22 -12.74 1.65
CA ARG A 128 4.46 -13.99 1.83
C ARG A 128 2.99 -13.83 1.41
N ILE A 129 2.37 -12.70 1.75
CA ILE A 129 0.99 -12.40 1.37
C ILE A 129 0.88 -12.20 -0.15
N GLU A 130 1.80 -11.47 -0.76
CA GLU A 130 1.87 -11.32 -2.21
C GLU A 130 2.06 -12.66 -2.92
N ALA A 131 2.95 -13.53 -2.42
CA ALA A 131 3.14 -14.87 -2.96
C ALA A 131 1.86 -15.72 -2.87
N HIS A 132 1.10 -15.59 -1.78
CA HIS A 132 -0.17 -16.28 -1.60
C HIS A 132 -1.24 -15.83 -2.63
N TYR A 133 -1.35 -14.53 -2.88
CA TYR A 133 -2.34 -13.98 -3.83
C TYR A 133 -1.87 -13.92 -5.30
N GLY A 134 -0.57 -14.15 -5.55
CA GLY A 134 0.04 -14.15 -6.89
C GLY A 134 0.10 -12.78 -7.57
N LYS A 135 -0.15 -11.68 -6.85
CA LYS A 135 -0.16 -10.32 -7.39
C LYS A 135 0.22 -9.30 -6.30
N PRO A 136 0.78 -8.13 -6.66
CA PRO A 136 1.13 -7.11 -5.68
C PRO A 136 -0.05 -6.69 -4.80
N GLN A 137 0.22 -6.49 -3.51
CA GLN A 137 -0.78 -6.20 -2.49
C GLN A 137 -0.52 -4.84 -1.85
N ASP A 138 -1.62 -4.19 -1.50
CA ASP A 138 -1.75 -3.08 -0.58
C ASP A 138 -2.29 -3.66 0.74
N ILE A 139 -1.53 -3.49 1.83
CA ILE A 139 -1.72 -4.20 3.09
C ILE A 139 -1.78 -3.18 4.22
N GLU A 140 -2.88 -3.17 4.96
CA GLU A 140 -2.98 -2.41 6.20
C GLU A 140 -2.50 -3.27 7.37
N TRP A 141 -1.67 -2.69 8.23
CA TRP A 141 -1.02 -3.39 9.33
C TRP A 141 -0.95 -2.56 10.61
N ALA A 142 -0.76 -3.26 11.72
CA ALA A 142 -0.62 -2.69 13.05
C ALA A 142 0.51 -3.40 13.82
N LEU A 143 1.32 -2.65 14.56
CA LEU A 143 2.34 -3.16 15.46
C LEU A 143 1.87 -2.94 16.90
N ALA A 144 1.59 -4.05 17.59
CA ALA A 144 1.20 -4.07 18.99
C ALA A 144 2.05 -5.09 19.76
N ASP A 145 2.70 -4.63 20.83
CA ASP A 145 3.49 -5.47 21.74
C ASP A 145 4.59 -6.26 21.00
N GLY A 146 5.24 -5.59 20.05
CA GLY A 146 6.29 -6.20 19.20
C GLY A 146 5.79 -7.14 18.11
N ASN A 147 4.47 -7.34 17.98
CA ASN A 147 3.88 -8.24 17.00
C ASN A 147 3.16 -7.46 15.89
N PHE A 148 3.34 -7.90 14.64
CA PHE A 148 2.60 -7.40 13.50
C PHE A 148 1.25 -8.10 13.34
N TYR A 149 0.21 -7.32 13.16
CA TYR A 149 -1.15 -7.74 12.84
C TYR A 149 -1.52 -7.20 11.48
N ILE A 150 -2.06 -8.05 10.62
CA ILE A 150 -2.58 -7.65 9.31
C ILE A 150 -4.08 -7.43 9.47
N VAL A 151 -4.56 -6.24 9.16
CA VAL A 151 -5.97 -5.86 9.33
C VAL A 151 -6.73 -5.85 7.99
N GLN A 152 -6.04 -5.58 6.89
CA GLN A 152 -6.60 -5.68 5.55
C GLN A 152 -5.52 -6.02 4.53
N SER A 153 -5.90 -6.69 3.44
CA SER A 153 -5.06 -6.87 2.26
C SER A 153 -5.95 -6.79 1.01
N ARG A 154 -5.49 -6.05 0.00
CA ARG A 154 -6.17 -5.88 -1.28
C ARG A 154 -5.16 -5.79 -2.43
N PRO A 155 -5.53 -6.19 -3.66
CA PRO A 155 -4.62 -6.09 -4.79
C PRO A 155 -4.37 -4.64 -5.22
N ILE A 156 -3.12 -4.34 -5.61
CA ILE A 156 -2.79 -3.06 -6.25
C ILE A 156 -3.28 -3.11 -7.71
N THR A 157 -4.21 -2.22 -8.08
CA THR A 157 -4.80 -2.17 -9.42
C THR A 157 -4.26 -1.05 -10.31
N SER A 158 -3.38 -0.19 -9.78
CA SER A 158 -2.82 0.97 -10.48
C SER A 158 -1.49 0.70 -11.20
N LEU A 159 -0.89 -0.47 -11.02
CA LEU A 159 0.42 -0.76 -11.61
C LEU A 159 0.32 -1.01 -13.12
N TYR A 160 1.24 -0.42 -13.88
CA TYR A 160 1.38 -0.70 -15.31
C TYR A 160 1.75 -2.19 -15.52
N PRO A 161 1.07 -2.92 -16.42
CA PRO A 161 1.27 -4.35 -16.60
C PRO A 161 2.68 -4.67 -17.12
N LEU A 162 3.19 -5.85 -16.76
CA LEU A 162 4.42 -6.37 -17.36
C LEU A 162 4.09 -7.10 -18.68
N PRO A 163 4.97 -7.02 -19.70
CA PRO A 163 4.83 -7.79 -20.92
C PRO A 163 4.65 -9.29 -20.63
N GLN A 164 3.83 -9.96 -21.44
CA GLN A 164 3.63 -11.41 -21.38
C GLN A 164 4.00 -12.06 -22.72
N PRO A 165 4.63 -13.25 -22.72
CA PRO A 165 5.11 -13.98 -21.53
C PRO A 165 6.29 -13.26 -20.87
N GLN A 166 6.47 -13.46 -19.55
CA GLN A 166 7.65 -12.93 -18.88
C GLN A 166 8.90 -13.75 -19.26
N PRO A 167 10.07 -13.11 -19.42
CA PRO A 167 11.34 -13.81 -19.61
C PRO A 167 11.61 -14.79 -18.46
N THR A 168 12.18 -15.96 -18.78
CA THR A 168 12.48 -17.03 -17.82
C THR A 168 13.97 -17.27 -17.62
N ASP A 169 14.81 -16.46 -18.26
CA ASP A 169 16.28 -16.55 -18.19
C ASP A 169 16.87 -15.96 -16.89
N GLY A 170 16.06 -15.21 -16.13
CA GLY A 170 16.48 -14.57 -14.88
C GLY A 170 17.29 -13.29 -15.08
N GLU A 171 17.37 -12.79 -16.31
CA GLU A 171 18.16 -11.61 -16.67
C GLU A 171 17.33 -10.32 -16.63
N ALA A 172 18.01 -9.18 -16.50
CA ALA A 172 17.36 -7.88 -16.55
C ALA A 172 16.97 -7.52 -17.99
N HIS A 173 15.70 -7.18 -18.18
CA HIS A 173 15.14 -6.80 -19.49
C HIS A 173 14.74 -5.33 -19.52
N VAL A 174 15.10 -4.64 -20.59
CA VAL A 174 14.70 -3.25 -20.85
C VAL A 174 13.76 -3.22 -22.05
N TYR A 175 12.56 -2.68 -21.84
CA TYR A 175 11.54 -2.52 -22.88
C TYR A 175 11.41 -1.05 -23.25
N ILE A 176 11.24 -0.76 -24.54
CA ILE A 176 11.01 0.59 -25.06
C ILE A 176 9.56 0.68 -25.55
N SER A 177 8.87 1.76 -25.20
CA SER A 177 7.48 1.97 -25.60
C SER A 177 7.39 2.37 -27.08
N PHE A 178 7.05 1.41 -27.95
CA PHE A 178 6.79 1.68 -29.37
C PHE A 178 5.68 2.72 -29.58
N SER A 179 4.62 2.69 -28.77
CA SER A 179 3.53 3.68 -28.77
C SER A 179 4.00 5.13 -28.63
N HIS A 180 5.05 5.39 -27.83
CA HIS A 180 5.60 6.74 -27.69
C HIS A 180 6.38 7.14 -28.95
N ALA A 181 7.10 6.20 -29.57
CA ALA A 181 7.79 6.45 -30.84
C ALA A 181 6.81 6.77 -31.99
N GLN A 182 5.60 6.23 -31.94
CA GLN A 182 4.52 6.51 -32.89
C GLN A 182 3.63 7.71 -32.49
N VAL A 183 3.89 8.34 -31.35
CA VAL A 183 3.02 9.42 -30.79
C VAL A 183 1.56 8.95 -30.63
N MET A 184 1.37 7.66 -30.32
CA MET A 184 0.07 7.01 -30.17
C MET A 184 0.02 6.24 -28.85
N THR A 185 -0.23 6.95 -27.76
CA THR A 185 -0.21 6.43 -26.38
C THR A 185 -1.54 5.84 -25.92
N ASP A 186 -2.60 5.98 -26.70
CA ASP A 186 -3.90 5.42 -26.37
C ASP A 186 -3.86 3.89 -26.37
N PRO A 187 -4.63 3.22 -25.49
CA PRO A 187 -4.74 1.77 -25.50
C PRO A 187 -5.25 1.27 -26.86
N MET A 188 -4.52 0.32 -27.46
CA MET A 188 -4.95 -0.31 -28.70
C MET A 188 -5.89 -1.49 -28.42
N PRO A 189 -7.04 -1.58 -29.13
CA PRO A 189 -7.90 -2.75 -29.06
C PRO A 189 -7.18 -4.03 -29.52
N PRO A 190 -7.63 -5.22 -29.09
CA PRO A 190 -7.00 -6.50 -29.47
C PRO A 190 -6.84 -6.70 -30.98
N MET A 191 -7.83 -6.28 -31.77
CA MET A 191 -7.78 -6.36 -33.25
C MET A 191 -6.74 -5.38 -33.84
N GLY A 192 -6.55 -4.22 -33.23
CA GLY A 192 -5.49 -3.30 -33.63
C GLY A 192 -4.11 -3.90 -33.35
N LEU A 193 -3.93 -4.46 -32.15
CA LEU A 193 -2.67 -5.12 -31.76
C LEU A 193 -2.29 -6.29 -32.68
N SER A 194 -3.25 -7.06 -33.21
CA SER A 194 -2.95 -8.20 -34.08
C SER A 194 -2.36 -7.82 -35.44
N VAL A 195 -2.54 -6.58 -35.91
CA VAL A 195 -1.92 -6.10 -37.16
C VAL A 195 -0.43 -5.81 -36.97
N TRP A 196 -0.02 -5.53 -35.74
CA TRP A 196 1.35 -5.14 -35.37
C TRP A 196 2.18 -6.27 -34.73
N ARG A 197 1.58 -7.45 -34.51
CA ARG A 197 2.27 -8.66 -34.02
C ARG A 197 2.82 -9.47 -35.18
#